data_AF-A0A8H4XWC1-F1
#
_entry.id   AF-A0A8H4XWC1-F1
#
_cell.length_a   1.000
_cell.length_b   1.000
_cell.length_c   1.000
_cell.angle_alpha   90.00
_cell.angle_beta   90.00
_cell.angle_gamma   90.00
#
_symmetry.space_group_name_H-M   'P 1'
#
loop_
_entity.id
_entity.type
_entity.pdbx_description
1 polymer ?
#
loop_
_entity_poly.entity_id
_entity_poly.type
_entity_poly.pdbx_seq_one_letter_code
_entity_poly.pdbx_strand_id
1 'polypeptide(L)'
;MPTTRRSAGSARSRGPAAKGQSTLSFSNKVTKPVPKNAKKSAISASVTKIGPSQHAKQSEAEDIVVDKTEIAAPEPIEVEEEEEQAVEPELAPEPDKFELELRAEKITDAQIKKYWKSIENEWTTPRLHQQGVSLSEKVLRYFDVSSQYGPCIGMPRMKRWKRADRLGLNPPVQVLAVLLKEESKGNKIETAHMDEILNSTAIGS
;
A
#
# COMPACT_ATOMS: atom_id res chain seq x y z
N MET A 1 49.48 -4.58 29.76
CA MET A 1 50.34 -5.45 28.93
C MET A 1 49.57 -5.86 27.68
N PRO A 2 50.06 -5.57 26.46
CA PRO A 2 49.38 -6.02 25.24
C PRO A 2 49.92 -7.39 24.83
N THR A 3 49.03 -8.36 24.60
CA THR A 3 49.40 -9.63 23.99
C THR A 3 49.02 -9.61 22.50
N THR A 4 50.04 -9.52 21.66
CA THR A 4 49.96 -9.64 20.21
C THR A 4 49.83 -11.11 19.84
N ARG A 5 48.70 -11.53 19.25
CA ARG A 5 48.62 -12.82 18.55
C ARG A 5 48.80 -12.61 17.06
N ARG A 6 50.05 -12.72 16.60
CA ARG A 6 50.41 -12.98 15.20
C ARG A 6 50.05 -14.43 14.88
N SER A 7 49.24 -14.66 13.85
CA SER A 7 49.23 -15.92 13.12
C SER A 7 49.64 -15.63 11.68
N ALA A 8 50.80 -16.14 11.31
CA ALA A 8 51.35 -16.09 9.97
C ALA A 8 50.69 -17.14 9.07
N GLY A 9 50.49 -16.78 7.81
CA GLY A 9 50.77 -17.67 6.67
C GLY A 9 49.64 -18.55 6.15
N SER A 10 48.91 -18.05 5.15
CA SER A 10 48.61 -18.89 3.98
C SER A 10 48.88 -18.10 2.71
N ALA A 11 50.09 -18.28 2.19
CA ALA A 11 50.48 -17.81 0.87
C ALA A 11 49.81 -18.68 -0.18
N ARG A 12 48.87 -18.10 -0.94
CA ARG A 12 48.43 -18.64 -2.24
C ARG A 12 48.47 -17.52 -3.29
N SER A 13 49.50 -17.61 -4.12
CA SER A 13 49.69 -17.05 -5.47
C SER A 13 48.98 -15.73 -5.81
N ARG A 14 49.72 -14.63 -5.79
CA ARG A 14 49.38 -13.42 -6.57
C ARG A 14 49.95 -13.58 -7.98
N GLY A 15 49.10 -13.94 -8.94
CA GLY A 15 49.35 -13.63 -10.36
C GLY A 15 49.03 -12.15 -10.65
N PRO A 16 49.52 -11.57 -11.76
CA PRO A 16 49.35 -10.15 -12.03
C PRO A 16 47.87 -9.80 -12.26
N ALA A 17 47.45 -8.66 -11.72
CA ALA A 17 46.07 -8.20 -11.76
C ALA A 17 45.63 -7.85 -13.20
N ALA A 18 44.76 -8.68 -13.78
CA ALA A 18 43.97 -8.28 -14.93
C ALA A 18 42.96 -7.20 -14.47
N LYS A 19 42.92 -6.08 -15.20
CA LYS A 19 41.99 -4.96 -15.03
C LYS A 19 40.55 -5.45 -15.28
N GLY A 20 39.92 -5.97 -14.25
CA GLY A 20 38.52 -6.40 -14.27
C GLY A 20 37.96 -6.40 -12.86
N GLN A 21 36.82 -5.73 -12.67
CA GLN A 21 36.07 -5.79 -11.42
C GLN A 21 35.68 -7.25 -11.17
N SER A 22 35.98 -7.78 -9.98
CA SER A 22 35.65 -9.17 -9.66
C SER A 22 34.12 -9.34 -9.63
N THR A 23 33.57 -10.09 -10.56
CA THR A 23 32.16 -10.49 -10.50
C THR A 23 31.99 -11.48 -9.36
N LEU A 24 31.25 -11.09 -8.32
CA LEU A 24 30.85 -11.98 -7.23
C LEU A 24 30.01 -13.12 -7.83
N SER A 25 30.56 -14.34 -7.89
CA SER A 25 29.80 -15.52 -8.32
C SER A 25 29.06 -16.10 -7.12
N PHE A 26 27.73 -15.99 -7.15
CA PHE A 26 26.86 -16.64 -6.17
C PHE A 26 26.69 -18.12 -6.50
N SER A 27 27.78 -18.88 -6.46
CA SER A 27 27.70 -20.35 -6.41
C SER A 27 27.69 -20.79 -4.95
N ASN A 28 26.55 -20.60 -4.29
CA ASN A 28 26.32 -21.17 -2.97
C ASN A 28 26.31 -22.69 -3.11
N LYS A 29 27.42 -23.31 -2.70
CA LYS A 29 27.57 -24.76 -2.62
C LYS A 29 26.66 -25.26 -1.49
N VAL A 30 25.46 -25.71 -1.83
CA VAL A 30 24.51 -26.35 -0.91
C VAL A 30 25.23 -27.51 -0.22
N THR A 31 25.41 -27.43 1.10
CA THR A 31 26.17 -28.40 1.91
C THR A 31 25.38 -29.66 2.26
N LYS A 32 24.33 -30.00 1.49
CA LYS A 32 23.65 -31.29 1.60
C LYS A 32 24.16 -32.22 0.49
N PRO A 33 24.81 -33.35 0.80
CA PRO A 33 25.27 -34.29 -0.21
C PRO A 33 24.06 -34.97 -0.87
N VAL A 34 23.82 -34.68 -2.15
CA VAL A 34 22.87 -35.42 -2.98
C VAL A 34 23.66 -36.45 -3.82
N PRO A 35 23.33 -37.75 -3.78
CA PRO A 35 24.05 -38.78 -4.53
C PRO A 35 23.93 -38.58 -6.05
N LYS A 36 25.02 -38.88 -6.77
CA LYS A 36 25.26 -38.55 -8.19
C LYS A 36 24.45 -39.37 -9.22
N ASN A 37 23.22 -39.81 -8.91
CA ASN A 37 22.39 -40.61 -9.81
C ASN A 37 21.01 -40.01 -10.12
N ALA A 38 20.89 -38.68 -10.21
CA ALA A 38 19.65 -38.02 -10.65
C ALA A 38 19.84 -36.99 -11.78
N LYS A 39 21.01 -36.98 -12.45
CA LYS A 39 21.30 -36.02 -13.53
C LYS A 39 20.80 -36.43 -14.92
N LYS A 40 19.88 -37.39 -15.05
CA LYS A 40 19.34 -37.82 -16.35
C LYS A 40 17.81 -37.94 -16.45
N SER A 41 17.05 -37.32 -15.54
CA SER A 41 15.57 -37.39 -15.58
C SER A 41 14.84 -36.04 -15.52
N ALA A 42 15.54 -34.92 -15.43
CA ALA A 42 14.89 -33.60 -15.25
C ALA A 42 14.97 -32.70 -16.50
N ILE A 43 15.15 -33.28 -17.69
CA ILE A 43 15.03 -32.56 -18.95
C ILE A 43 14.14 -33.41 -19.87
N SER A 44 12.82 -33.28 -19.73
CA SER A 44 11.79 -33.40 -20.79
C SER A 44 10.40 -33.62 -20.17
N ALA A 45 9.39 -33.07 -20.87
CA ALA A 45 7.93 -33.15 -20.67
C ALA A 45 7.33 -31.89 -20.04
N SER A 46 7.09 -30.84 -20.83
CA SER A 46 5.90 -30.62 -21.69
C SER A 46 4.77 -29.94 -20.93
N VAL A 47 4.61 -28.65 -21.23
CA VAL A 47 3.49 -27.78 -20.90
C VAL A 47 2.16 -28.46 -21.25
N THR A 48 1.24 -28.56 -20.29
CA THR A 48 -0.18 -28.69 -20.63
C THR A 48 -1.01 -27.86 -19.65
N LYS A 49 -1.78 -26.97 -20.26
CA LYS A 49 -2.71 -25.99 -19.69
C LYS A 49 -3.89 -26.73 -19.09
N ILE A 50 -4.27 -26.43 -17.84
CA ILE A 50 -5.45 -27.02 -17.18
C ILE A 50 -6.38 -25.86 -16.82
N GLY A 51 -7.58 -25.88 -17.42
CA GLY A 51 -8.69 -24.99 -17.09
C GLY A 51 -9.50 -25.51 -15.89
N PRO A 52 -10.40 -24.68 -15.32
CA PRO A 52 -11.07 -25.00 -14.06
C PRO A 52 -12.26 -25.94 -14.29
N SER A 53 -12.20 -27.13 -13.67
CA SER A 53 -13.36 -28.01 -13.53
C SER A 53 -13.85 -27.99 -12.09
N GLN A 54 -15.12 -27.64 -12.00
CA GLN A 54 -16.13 -28.06 -11.03
C GLN A 54 -15.78 -29.33 -10.24
N HIS A 55 -15.98 -29.26 -8.92
CA HIS A 55 -16.18 -30.43 -8.08
C HIS A 55 -17.52 -30.29 -7.35
N ALA A 56 -18.41 -31.24 -7.65
CA ALA A 56 -19.61 -31.55 -6.88
C ALA A 56 -19.51 -33.01 -6.39
N LYS A 57 -20.25 -33.28 -5.29
CA LYS A 57 -20.62 -34.57 -4.64
C LYS A 57 -19.69 -35.02 -3.49
N GLN A 58 -20.14 -35.46 -2.31
CA GLN A 58 -21.48 -35.83 -1.80
C GLN A 58 -21.47 -36.15 -0.27
N SER A 59 -22.67 -36.42 0.30
CA SER A 59 -23.09 -36.91 1.64
C SER A 59 -23.67 -35.81 2.55
N GLU A 60 -24.85 -35.90 3.15
CA GLU A 60 -25.77 -37.02 3.47
C GLU A 60 -27.24 -36.52 3.52
N ALA A 61 -28.18 -37.45 3.42
CA ALA A 61 -29.63 -37.24 3.26
C ALA A 61 -30.39 -37.34 4.59
N GLU A 62 -31.52 -36.63 4.70
CA GLU A 62 -32.75 -37.08 5.39
C GLU A 62 -34.01 -36.48 4.73
N ASP A 63 -35.11 -37.18 4.97
CA ASP A 63 -36.38 -37.34 4.23
C ASP A 63 -37.35 -36.14 4.24
N ILE A 64 -38.25 -36.09 3.25
CA ILE A 64 -39.73 -36.14 3.40
C ILE A 64 -40.39 -35.94 2.03
N VAL A 65 -41.16 -36.96 1.66
CA VAL A 65 -42.05 -37.07 0.50
C VAL A 65 -43.42 -36.46 0.83
N VAL A 66 -43.98 -35.56 0.00
CA VAL A 66 -45.42 -35.55 -0.33
C VAL A 66 -45.66 -35.00 -1.75
N ASP A 67 -46.11 -35.93 -2.58
CA ASP A 67 -47.09 -35.93 -3.66
C ASP A 67 -47.53 -34.68 -4.47
N LYS A 68 -47.94 -35.02 -5.70
CA LYS A 68 -48.07 -34.28 -6.94
C LYS A 68 -49.55 -33.97 -7.24
N THR A 69 -49.89 -32.76 -7.71
CA THR A 69 -51.04 -32.60 -8.61
C THR A 69 -50.90 -31.36 -9.49
N GLU A 70 -51.11 -31.57 -10.78
CA GLU A 70 -51.04 -30.62 -11.89
C GLU A 70 -52.31 -29.75 -11.98
N ILE A 71 -52.17 -28.54 -12.57
CA ILE A 71 -53.01 -27.96 -13.65
C ILE A 71 -53.20 -26.44 -13.50
N ALA A 72 -52.84 -25.74 -14.58
CA ALA A 72 -53.34 -24.46 -15.10
C ALA A 72 -52.96 -23.13 -14.42
N ALA A 73 -52.12 -22.36 -15.12
CA ALA A 73 -52.15 -20.89 -15.18
C ALA A 73 -53.46 -20.42 -15.87
N PRO A 74 -54.04 -19.23 -15.59
CA PRO A 74 -53.34 -17.94 -15.82
C PRO A 74 -53.66 -16.74 -14.87
N GLU A 75 -52.68 -15.82 -14.82
CA GLU A 75 -52.79 -14.34 -14.72
C GLU A 75 -53.10 -13.63 -13.36
N PRO A 76 -52.65 -12.36 -13.21
CA PRO A 76 -51.85 -11.89 -12.08
C PRO A 76 -52.68 -11.15 -11.01
N ILE A 77 -52.24 -11.25 -9.75
CA ILE A 77 -52.78 -10.45 -8.65
C ILE A 77 -51.60 -9.70 -8.03
N GLU A 78 -51.72 -8.38 -8.05
CA GLU A 78 -50.87 -7.40 -7.38
C GLU A 78 -50.81 -7.70 -5.88
N VAL A 79 -49.61 -7.97 -5.37
CA VAL A 79 -49.32 -7.87 -3.94
C VAL A 79 -47.98 -7.15 -3.81
N GLU A 80 -48.05 -6.00 -3.16
CA GLU A 80 -46.94 -5.15 -2.75
C GLU A 80 -45.96 -5.98 -1.91
N GLU A 81 -44.75 -6.21 -2.42
CA GLU A 81 -43.66 -6.77 -1.63
C GLU A 81 -42.84 -5.63 -1.02
N GLU A 82 -42.92 -5.61 0.30
CA GLU A 82 -42.24 -4.72 1.22
C GLU A 82 -40.74 -4.66 0.93
N GLU A 83 -40.22 -3.44 0.77
CA GLU A 83 -38.79 -3.18 0.72
C GLU A 83 -38.15 -3.66 2.02
N GLU A 84 -37.35 -4.73 1.95
CA GLU A 84 -36.35 -5.06 2.97
C GLU A 84 -35.29 -3.93 2.99
N GLN A 85 -35.61 -2.87 3.73
CA GLN A 85 -34.64 -1.91 4.23
C GLN A 85 -33.73 -2.63 5.23
N ALA A 86 -32.64 -3.19 4.72
CA ALA A 86 -31.51 -3.59 5.52
C ALA A 86 -30.87 -2.33 6.13
N VAL A 87 -31.26 -2.08 7.37
CA VAL A 87 -30.79 -1.08 8.33
C VAL A 87 -29.29 -0.78 8.16
N GLU A 88 -29.00 0.37 7.55
CA GLU A 88 -27.71 1.03 7.65
C GLU A 88 -27.54 1.47 9.12
N PRO A 89 -26.48 1.05 9.84
CA PRO A 89 -26.25 1.59 11.17
C PRO A 89 -25.86 3.06 11.02
N GLU A 90 -26.82 3.93 11.33
CA GLU A 90 -26.67 5.37 11.48
C GLU A 90 -25.58 5.65 12.53
N LEU A 91 -24.33 5.77 12.09
CA LEU A 91 -23.27 6.38 12.88
C LEU A 91 -23.57 7.87 12.94
N ALA A 92 -24.03 8.34 14.10
CA ALA A 92 -24.24 9.74 14.40
C ALA A 92 -23.11 10.64 13.84
N PRO A 93 -23.42 11.81 13.28
CA PRO A 93 -22.41 12.78 12.86
C PRO A 93 -21.68 13.30 14.11
N GLU A 94 -20.53 12.72 14.40
CA GLU A 94 -19.70 13.14 15.53
C GLU A 94 -19.28 14.62 15.37
N PRO A 95 -19.58 15.48 16.36
CA PRO A 95 -19.30 16.93 16.30
C PRO A 95 -17.81 17.23 16.12
N ASP A 96 -16.95 16.32 16.54
CA ASP A 96 -15.49 16.45 16.52
C ASP A 96 -14.93 16.63 15.10
N LYS A 97 -15.58 16.03 14.09
CA LYS A 97 -15.16 16.13 12.68
C LYS A 97 -15.34 17.55 12.15
N PHE A 98 -16.48 18.17 12.46
CA PHE A 98 -16.77 19.54 12.06
C PHE A 98 -15.84 20.54 12.76
N GLU A 99 -15.50 20.27 14.02
CA GLU A 99 -14.54 21.12 14.74
C GLU A 99 -13.15 21.15 14.09
N LEU A 100 -12.66 20.02 13.59
CA LEU A 100 -11.33 19.95 12.97
C LEU A 100 -11.28 20.65 11.61
N GLU A 101 -12.33 20.54 10.82
CA GLU A 101 -12.46 21.28 9.55
C GLU A 101 -12.54 22.79 9.82
N LEU A 102 -13.34 23.23 10.79
CA LEU A 102 -13.39 24.64 11.22
C LEU A 102 -12.05 25.14 11.76
N ARG A 103 -11.32 24.31 12.51
CA ARG A 103 -9.97 24.66 12.98
C ARG A 103 -9.03 24.80 11.80
N ALA A 104 -9.12 23.92 10.80
CA ALA A 104 -8.28 23.97 9.61
C ALA A 104 -8.53 25.21 8.76
N GLU A 105 -9.78 25.64 8.59
CA GLU A 105 -10.11 26.88 7.90
C GLU A 105 -9.52 28.12 8.58
N LYS A 106 -9.52 28.13 9.92
CA LYS A 106 -8.93 29.22 10.72
C LYS A 106 -7.39 29.27 10.64
N ILE A 107 -6.73 28.21 10.15
CA ILE A 107 -5.27 28.17 10.09
C ILE A 107 -4.75 29.14 9.03
N THR A 108 -3.93 30.08 9.49
CA THR A 108 -3.25 31.07 8.65
C THR A 108 -2.02 30.48 7.94
N ASP A 109 -1.62 31.09 6.83
CA ASP A 109 -0.40 30.70 6.11
C ASP A 109 0.88 30.86 6.95
N ALA A 110 0.87 31.79 7.91
CA ALA A 110 1.95 31.98 8.87
C ALA A 110 2.11 30.76 9.80
N GLN A 111 1.00 30.16 10.23
CA GLN A 111 1.03 28.94 11.05
C GLN A 111 1.53 27.74 10.26
N ILE A 112 1.14 27.62 8.98
CA ILE A 112 1.67 26.58 8.09
C ILE A 112 3.19 26.74 7.91
N LYS A 113 3.67 27.97 7.70
CA LYS A 113 5.11 28.28 7.64
C LYS A 113 5.84 27.92 8.94
N LYS A 114 5.24 28.24 10.09
CA LYS A 114 5.82 27.91 11.40
C LYS A 114 5.93 26.39 11.60
N TYR A 115 4.89 25.64 11.25
CA TYR A 115 4.88 24.18 11.29
C TYR A 115 5.95 23.56 10.39
N TRP A 116 6.09 24.05 9.16
CA TRP A 116 7.14 23.55 8.27
C TRP A 116 8.55 23.84 8.83
N LYS A 117 8.76 25.04 9.40
CA LYS A 117 10.03 25.39 10.05
C LYS A 117 10.35 24.51 11.26
N SER A 118 9.35 24.10 12.07
CA SER A 118 9.62 23.20 13.19
C SER A 118 10.13 21.84 12.70
N ILE A 119 9.54 21.32 11.62
CA ILE A 119 9.99 20.09 10.99
C ILE A 119 11.41 20.25 10.40
N GLU A 120 11.69 21.37 9.73
CA GLU A 120 13.03 21.64 9.20
C GLU A 120 14.11 21.72 10.29
N ASN A 121 13.76 22.28 11.44
CA ASN A 121 14.68 22.40 12.58
C ASN A 121 15.04 21.06 13.22
N GLU A 122 14.20 20.03 13.06
CA GLU A 122 14.51 18.67 13.51
C GLU A 122 15.61 18.02 12.65
N TRP A 123 15.86 18.55 11.45
CA TRP A 123 16.87 18.02 10.53
C TRP A 123 18.21 18.72 10.70
N THR A 124 19.27 17.92 10.77
CA THR A 124 20.64 18.43 10.86
C THR A 124 21.15 18.96 9.51
N THR A 125 20.56 18.52 8.39
CA THR A 125 21.02 18.85 7.04
C THR A 125 19.93 19.50 6.20
N PRO A 126 20.30 20.45 5.32
CA PRO A 126 19.35 21.07 4.41
C PRO A 126 18.83 20.05 3.39
N ARG A 127 17.55 20.18 3.05
CA ARG A 127 16.92 19.36 2.01
C ARG A 127 17.47 19.75 0.63
N LEU A 128 17.98 18.76 -0.10
CA LEU A 128 18.46 18.93 -1.48
C LEU A 128 17.29 18.87 -2.48
N HIS A 129 17.43 19.50 -3.64
CA HIS A 129 16.46 19.48 -4.75
C HIS A 129 15.05 19.99 -4.39
N GLN A 130 14.97 21.02 -3.56
CA GLN A 130 13.70 21.68 -3.18
C GLN A 130 13.37 22.92 -4.03
N GLN A 131 14.16 23.18 -5.08
CA GLN A 131 13.94 24.29 -6.00
C GLN A 131 12.62 24.10 -6.75
N GLY A 132 11.78 25.14 -6.79
CA GLY A 132 10.48 25.11 -7.49
C GLY A 132 9.34 24.40 -6.76
N VAL A 133 9.58 23.79 -5.59
CA VAL A 133 8.52 23.15 -4.80
C VAL A 133 7.85 24.17 -3.88
N SER A 134 6.52 24.31 -4.00
CA SER A 134 5.73 25.20 -3.14
C SER A 134 5.74 24.73 -1.68
N LEU A 135 5.49 25.64 -0.74
CA LEU A 135 5.40 25.28 0.68
C LEU A 135 4.30 24.25 0.94
N SER A 136 3.14 24.42 0.30
CA SER A 136 2.02 23.49 0.37
C SER A 136 2.47 22.07 -0.02
N GLU A 137 3.13 21.95 -1.17
CA GLU A 137 3.59 20.66 -1.69
C GLU A 137 4.67 20.03 -0.79
N LYS A 138 5.55 20.82 -0.17
CA LYS A 138 6.52 20.32 0.82
C LYS A 138 5.83 19.67 2.02
N VAL A 139 4.82 20.35 2.58
CA VAL A 139 4.04 19.86 3.72
C VAL A 139 3.30 18.57 3.34
N LEU A 140 2.68 18.54 2.17
CA LEU A 140 1.93 17.36 1.71
C LEU A 140 2.82 16.17 1.38
N ARG A 141 3.97 16.39 0.72
CA ARG A 141 4.96 15.33 0.48
C ARG A 141 5.50 14.73 1.77
N TYR A 142 5.73 15.56 2.79
CA TYR A 142 6.13 15.06 4.10
C TYR A 142 5.04 14.17 4.73
N PHE A 143 3.77 14.58 4.63
CA PHE A 143 2.64 13.74 5.06
C PHE A 143 2.54 12.44 4.25
N ASP A 144 2.80 12.47 2.93
CA ASP A 144 2.78 11.30 2.05
C ASP A 144 3.83 10.25 2.44
N VAL A 145 5.04 10.69 2.83
CA VAL A 145 6.13 9.81 3.27
C VAL A 145 5.93 9.31 4.70
N SER A 146 5.09 9.96 5.50
CA SER A 146 4.82 9.56 6.88
C SER A 146 3.93 8.32 6.93
N SER A 147 4.52 7.15 7.18
CA SER A 147 3.81 5.86 7.20
C SER A 147 2.84 5.69 8.37
N GLN A 148 2.97 6.50 9.43
CA GLN A 148 2.13 6.43 10.64
C GLN A 148 0.64 6.63 10.34
N TYR A 149 0.29 7.39 9.30
CA TYR A 149 -1.10 7.66 8.89
C TYR A 149 -1.64 6.64 7.86
N GLY A 150 -0.89 5.56 7.62
CA GLY A 150 -1.20 4.48 6.69
C GLY A 150 -0.73 4.73 5.25
N PRO A 151 -1.08 3.86 4.29
CA PRO A 151 -0.60 3.97 2.90
C PRO A 151 -1.09 5.25 2.21
N CYS A 152 -0.25 5.83 1.35
CA CYS A 152 -0.50 7.06 0.59
C CYS A 152 -0.81 6.84 -0.90
N ILE A 153 -0.62 5.62 -1.40
CA ILE A 153 -0.81 5.24 -2.80
C ILE A 153 -2.23 4.71 -2.99
N GLY A 154 -2.88 5.03 -4.10
CA GLY A 154 -4.22 4.54 -4.43
C GLY A 154 -5.37 5.12 -3.59
N MET A 155 -5.13 6.19 -2.82
CA MET A 155 -6.19 6.91 -2.11
C MET A 155 -5.92 8.42 -2.07
N PRO A 156 -6.96 9.28 -2.13
CA PRO A 156 -6.76 10.71 -2.04
C PRO A 156 -6.31 11.13 -0.64
N ARG A 157 -5.46 12.17 -0.57
CA ARG A 157 -4.88 12.72 0.66
C ARG A 157 -5.94 13.11 1.69
N MET A 158 -7.07 13.68 1.24
CA MET A 158 -8.21 14.02 2.10
C MET A 158 -8.80 12.79 2.79
N LYS A 159 -9.07 11.71 2.05
CA LYS A 159 -9.57 10.46 2.65
C LYS A 159 -8.55 9.83 3.58
N ARG A 160 -7.25 9.93 3.25
CA ARG A 160 -6.16 9.41 4.09
C ARG A 160 -6.09 10.15 5.43
N TRP A 161 -6.18 11.48 5.40
CA TRP A 161 -6.19 12.32 6.59
C TRP A 161 -7.41 11.99 7.46
N LYS A 162 -8.62 11.97 6.89
CA LYS A 162 -9.86 11.63 7.61
C LYS A 162 -9.83 10.22 8.21
N ARG A 163 -9.24 9.25 7.49
CA ARG A 163 -9.04 7.89 8.02
C ARG A 163 -8.11 7.90 9.23
N ALA A 164 -6.98 8.61 9.14
CA ALA A 164 -6.01 8.67 10.22
C ALA A 164 -6.60 9.33 11.49
N ASP A 165 -7.40 10.38 11.30
CA ASP A 165 -8.15 11.04 12.36
C ASP A 165 -9.17 10.10 13.02
N ARG A 166 -9.97 9.39 12.21
CA ARG A 166 -10.90 8.36 12.70
C ARG A 166 -10.21 7.22 13.46
N LEU A 167 -8.96 6.94 13.14
CA LEU A 167 -8.14 5.94 13.84
C LEU A 167 -7.46 6.49 15.10
N GLY A 168 -7.69 7.76 15.45
CA GLY A 168 -7.09 8.40 16.63
C GLY A 168 -5.59 8.65 16.49
N LEU A 169 -5.05 8.68 15.27
CA LEU A 169 -3.61 8.89 15.01
C LEU A 169 -3.22 10.37 15.06
N ASN A 170 -4.17 11.26 15.33
CA ASN A 170 -3.98 12.71 15.49
C ASN A 170 -3.15 13.35 14.35
N PRO A 171 -3.58 13.23 13.08
CA PRO A 171 -2.86 13.85 11.98
C PRO A 171 -2.82 15.39 12.13
N PRO A 172 -1.75 16.05 11.67
CA PRO A 172 -1.56 17.49 11.85
C PRO A 172 -2.64 18.29 11.10
N VAL A 173 -3.30 19.21 11.80
CA VAL A 173 -4.39 20.05 11.27
C VAL A 173 -3.89 21.00 10.16
N GLN A 174 -2.60 21.35 10.16
CA GLN A 174 -1.98 22.16 9.11
C GLN A 174 -2.03 21.45 7.76
N VAL A 175 -1.97 20.12 7.72
CA VAL A 175 -2.10 19.34 6.48
C VAL A 175 -3.52 19.47 5.92
N LEU A 176 -4.54 19.36 6.78
CA LEU A 176 -5.94 19.56 6.37
C LEU A 176 -6.17 20.99 5.84
N ALA A 177 -5.63 22.00 6.52
CA ALA A 177 -5.72 23.39 6.08
C ALA A 177 -5.07 23.62 4.72
N VAL A 178 -3.92 22.98 4.46
CA VAL A 178 -3.27 23.03 3.14
C VAL A 178 -4.16 22.36 2.09
N LEU A 179 -4.72 21.19 2.38
CA LEU A 179 -5.59 20.48 1.43
C LEU A 179 -6.81 21.32 1.03
N LEU A 180 -7.54 21.90 1.99
CA LEU A 180 -8.71 22.76 1.72
C LEU A 180 -8.34 23.99 0.88
N LYS A 181 -7.19 24.62 1.16
CA LYS A 181 -6.71 25.79 0.41
C LYS A 181 -6.31 25.44 -1.02
N GLU A 182 -5.71 24.28 -1.22
CA GLU A 182 -5.26 23.82 -2.54
C GLU A 182 -6.41 23.30 -3.41
N GLU A 183 -7.41 22.68 -2.79
CA GLU A 183 -8.68 22.31 -3.43
C GLU A 183 -9.41 23.56 -3.93
N SER A 184 -9.48 24.61 -3.10
CA SER A 184 -10.06 25.91 -3.49
C SER A 184 -9.33 26.59 -4.66
N LYS A 185 -8.04 26.28 -4.86
CA LYS A 185 -7.23 26.80 -5.98
C LYS A 185 -7.34 25.94 -7.25
N GLY A 186 -7.97 24.76 -7.17
CA GLY A 186 -8.08 23.82 -8.30
C GLY A 186 -6.77 23.11 -8.66
N ASN A 187 -5.82 23.02 -7.74
CA ASN A 187 -4.56 22.34 -7.99
C ASN A 187 -4.74 20.81 -7.90
N LYS A 188 -4.04 20.04 -8.74
CA LYS A 188 -4.07 18.57 -8.75
C LYS A 188 -3.32 17.99 -7.54
N ILE A 189 -3.92 18.12 -6.36
CA ILE A 189 -3.30 17.81 -5.06
C ILE A 189 -4.05 16.67 -4.33
N GLU A 190 -5.04 16.07 -4.98
CA GLU A 190 -5.79 14.96 -4.41
C GLU A 190 -4.91 13.72 -4.17
N THR A 191 -4.04 13.36 -5.11
CA THR A 191 -3.20 12.16 -5.04
C THR A 191 -1.76 12.50 -4.65
N ALA A 192 -1.07 11.53 -4.04
CA ALA A 192 0.33 11.67 -3.68
C ALA A 192 1.22 11.77 -4.93
N HIS A 193 2.32 12.53 -4.87
CA HIS A 193 3.26 12.61 -5.99
C HIS A 193 3.89 11.24 -6.32
N MET A 194 4.06 10.38 -5.32
CA MET A 194 4.53 9.00 -5.54
C MET A 194 3.52 8.16 -6.34
N ASP A 195 2.23 8.41 -6.14
CA ASP A 195 1.14 7.74 -6.88
C ASP A 195 1.20 8.14 -8.37
N GLU A 196 1.41 9.43 -8.66
CA GLU A 196 1.60 9.95 -10.01
C GLU A 196 2.78 9.29 -10.75
N ILE A 197 3.94 9.18 -10.10
CA ILE A 197 5.15 8.55 -10.69
C ILE A 197 4.90 7.06 -11.00
N LEU A 198 4.23 6.34 -10.09
CA LEU A 198 3.94 4.92 -10.28
C LEU A 198 2.94 4.72 -11.42
N ASN A 199 1.91 5.55 -11.47
CA ASN A 199 0.91 5.50 -12.53
C ASN A 199 1.51 5.87 -13.89
N SER A 200 2.38 6.89 -13.97
CA SER A 200 3.04 7.24 -15.24
C SER A 200 3.95 6.12 -15.76
N THR A 201 4.57 5.35 -14.86
CA THR A 201 5.41 4.21 -15.25
C THR A 201 4.57 3.05 -15.77
N ALA A 202 3.38 2.83 -15.19
CA ALA A 202 2.49 1.74 -15.57
C ALA A 202 1.87 1.90 -16.97
N ILE A 203 1.61 3.14 -17.39
CA ILE A 203 1.02 3.42 -18.72
C ILE A 203 2.02 3.22 -19.87
N GLY A 204 3.33 3.12 -19.59
CA GLY A 204 4.36 2.98 -20.62
C GLY A 204 4.51 4.29 -21.41
N SER A 205 5.69 4.91 -21.32
CA SER A 205 6.04 6.05 -22.18
C SER A 205 6.10 5.66 -23.65
#